data_AF-A0A354I4N2-F1
#
_entry.id   AF-A0A354I4N2-F1
#
_cell.length_a   1.000
_cell.length_b   1.000
_cell.length_c   1.000
_cell.angle_alpha   90.00
_cell.angle_beta   90.00
_cell.angle_gamma   90.00
#
_symmetry.space_group_name_H-M   'P 1'
#
loop_
_entity.id
_entity.type
_entity.pdbx_description
1 polymer ?
#
loop_
_entity_poly.entity_id
_entity_poly.type
_entity_poly.pdbx_seq_one_letter_code
_entity_poly.pdbx_strand_id
1 'polypeptide(L)'
;MAKKKKEEKALAGQEQESKGSKAVTALIAIIIILIWLAVFAFLIKLDVGGIGSNVLYPVLKDVPVINKILPEASEEQQASEGNYKYNTLKSANERIAELERRLESESGTTTANSDYIAELEAEVKKLQRYRDDYDAFEKRVARFDEKVVFNDKAPDISEYRSYYEEIAPENAEKIYQQVLDELQYSENAKTLATVYSGMEPANAATRLTEMPQDLDLICDILRNMKESQAAQILENLDATFAAQITKKLATIGTDR
;
A
#
# COMPACT_ATOMS: atom_id res chain seq x y z
N MET A 1 126.33 -0.86 -45.44
CA MET A 1 127.51 -1.13 -44.60
C MET A 1 127.06 -1.31 -43.15
N ALA A 2 127.60 -2.36 -42.49
CA ALA A 2 127.79 -2.59 -41.05
C ALA A 2 126.57 -2.60 -40.07
N LYS A 3 126.15 -3.77 -39.55
CA LYS A 3 126.52 -4.43 -38.25
C LYS A 3 125.74 -3.84 -37.04
N LYS A 4 125.17 -4.53 -36.03
CA LYS A 4 125.20 -5.90 -35.44
C LYS A 4 124.11 -5.91 -34.31
N LYS A 5 123.30 -6.97 -34.09
CA LYS A 5 123.34 -7.99 -32.97
C LYS A 5 123.25 -7.41 -31.52
N LYS A 6 122.54 -7.94 -30.50
CA LYS A 6 122.00 -9.30 -30.17
C LYS A 6 121.32 -9.27 -28.76
N GLU A 7 120.37 -10.19 -28.52
CA GLU A 7 120.16 -11.01 -27.28
C GLU A 7 119.69 -10.38 -25.95
N GLU A 8 118.49 -10.75 -25.44
CA GLU A 8 118.12 -11.91 -24.57
C GLU A 8 118.28 -11.63 -23.07
N LYS A 9 117.22 -11.84 -22.29
CA LYS A 9 117.19 -12.88 -21.24
C LYS A 9 115.84 -12.98 -20.54
N ALA A 10 115.29 -14.19 -20.63
CA ALA A 10 114.30 -14.73 -19.71
C ALA A 10 114.90 -14.82 -18.29
N LEU A 11 114.06 -14.59 -17.27
CA LEU A 11 114.30 -15.10 -15.93
C LEU A 11 113.02 -15.81 -15.46
N ALA A 12 113.07 -17.13 -15.47
CA ALA A 12 112.17 -17.98 -14.72
C ALA A 12 112.58 -17.94 -13.24
N GLY A 13 111.59 -17.85 -12.36
CA GLY A 13 111.73 -18.02 -10.92
C GLY A 13 110.42 -18.53 -10.35
N GLN A 14 110.35 -19.84 -10.09
CA GLN A 14 109.35 -20.49 -9.25
C GLN A 14 109.57 -20.11 -7.79
N GLU A 15 108.51 -19.87 -7.01
CA GLU A 15 108.37 -20.41 -5.65
C GLU A 15 106.95 -20.23 -5.06
N GLN A 16 106.35 -21.38 -4.76
CA GLN A 16 105.41 -21.78 -3.70
C GLN A 16 104.26 -20.89 -3.16
N GLU A 17 103.06 -21.48 -3.27
CA GLU A 17 101.88 -21.48 -2.39
C GLU A 17 101.59 -20.31 -1.42
N SER A 18 100.45 -19.65 -1.65
CA SER A 18 99.49 -19.39 -0.57
C SER A 18 98.10 -19.91 -0.97
N LYS A 19 97.70 -21.07 -0.42
CA LYS A 19 96.34 -21.63 -0.59
C LYS A 19 95.24 -20.76 0.03
N GLY A 20 95.59 -19.70 0.77
CA GLY A 20 94.64 -18.69 1.26
C GLY A 20 94.22 -17.65 0.20
N SER A 21 95.05 -17.35 -0.80
CA SER A 21 94.78 -16.28 -1.78
C SER A 21 93.71 -16.66 -2.81
N LYS A 22 93.65 -17.93 -3.23
CA LYS A 22 92.69 -18.41 -4.23
C LYS A 22 91.25 -18.51 -3.71
N ALA A 23 91.07 -18.85 -2.43
CA ALA A 23 89.74 -18.89 -1.82
C ALA A 23 89.17 -17.48 -1.59
N VAL A 24 90.01 -16.52 -1.17
CA VAL A 24 89.61 -15.12 -0.98
C VAL A 24 89.31 -14.45 -2.33
N THR A 25 90.11 -14.69 -3.37
CA THR A 25 89.81 -14.18 -4.72
C THR A 25 88.56 -14.82 -5.32
N ALA A 26 88.30 -16.11 -5.08
CA ALA A 26 87.04 -16.74 -5.46
C ALA A 26 85.83 -16.14 -4.71
N LEU A 27 85.96 -15.87 -3.42
CA LEU A 27 84.91 -15.23 -2.62
C LEU A 27 84.61 -13.80 -3.11
N ILE A 28 85.66 -13.01 -3.39
CA ILE A 28 85.51 -11.66 -3.94
C ILE A 28 84.85 -11.72 -5.33
N ALA A 29 85.25 -12.66 -6.18
CA ALA A 29 84.62 -12.85 -7.48
C ALA A 29 83.12 -13.21 -7.36
N ILE A 30 82.76 -14.08 -6.41
CA ILE A 30 81.35 -14.44 -6.13
C ILE A 30 80.57 -13.21 -5.65
N ILE A 31 81.13 -12.40 -4.75
CA ILE A 31 80.48 -11.17 -4.26
C ILE A 31 80.24 -10.18 -5.40
N ILE A 32 81.22 -10.00 -6.28
CA ILE A 32 81.08 -9.13 -7.46
C ILE A 32 79.95 -9.63 -8.37
N ILE A 33 79.86 -10.95 -8.59
CA ILE A 33 78.77 -11.56 -9.39
C ILE A 33 77.41 -11.32 -8.72
N LEU A 34 77.31 -11.47 -7.39
CA LEU A 34 76.06 -11.21 -6.66
C LEU A 34 75.62 -9.75 -6.74
N ILE A 35 76.55 -8.80 -6.65
CA ILE A 35 76.25 -7.37 -6.82
C ILE A 35 75.75 -7.11 -8.25
N TRP A 36 76.38 -7.72 -9.26
CA TRP A 36 75.95 -7.57 -10.66
C TRP A 36 74.55 -8.16 -10.90
N LEU A 37 74.26 -9.33 -10.32
CA LEU A 37 72.92 -9.94 -10.36
C LEU A 37 71.87 -9.08 -9.66
N ALA A 38 72.22 -8.42 -8.54
CA ALA A 38 71.31 -7.51 -7.85
C ALA A 38 70.97 -6.29 -8.71
N VAL A 39 71.96 -5.69 -9.39
CA VAL A 39 71.74 -4.60 -10.34
C VAL A 39 70.85 -5.07 -11.50
N PHE A 40 71.11 -6.26 -12.03
CA PHE A 40 70.33 -6.81 -13.14
C PHE A 40 68.86 -7.07 -12.74
N ALA A 41 68.62 -7.64 -11.57
CA ALA A 41 67.28 -7.83 -11.03
C ALA A 41 66.55 -6.49 -10.82
N PHE A 42 67.26 -5.45 -10.39
CA PHE A 42 66.69 -4.11 -10.24
C PHE A 42 66.31 -3.47 -11.59
N LEU A 43 67.14 -3.63 -12.62
CA LEU A 43 66.84 -3.15 -13.98
C LEU A 43 65.63 -3.86 -14.59
N ILE A 44 65.48 -5.16 -14.36
CA ILE A 44 64.31 -5.94 -14.80
C ILE A 44 63.05 -5.46 -14.08
N LYS A 45 63.13 -5.28 -12.75
CA LYS A 45 61.99 -4.84 -11.94
C LYS A 45 61.52 -3.42 -12.26
N LEU A 46 62.44 -2.52 -12.61
CA LEU A 46 62.11 -1.17 -13.08
C LEU A 46 61.78 -1.11 -14.58
N ASP A 47 61.76 -2.26 -15.26
CA ASP A 47 61.46 -2.40 -16.68
C ASP A 47 62.26 -1.44 -17.59
N VAL A 48 63.58 -1.34 -17.35
CA VAL A 48 64.44 -0.41 -18.10
C VAL A 48 64.54 -0.84 -19.55
N GLY A 49 63.99 -0.03 -20.45
CA GLY A 49 63.95 -0.30 -21.89
C GLY A 49 62.94 -1.38 -22.32
N GLY A 50 61.99 -1.75 -21.44
CA GLY A 50 60.90 -2.68 -21.76
C GLY A 50 61.32 -4.16 -21.83
N ILE A 51 62.51 -4.51 -21.36
CA ILE A 51 63.03 -5.89 -21.40
C ILE A 51 62.29 -6.79 -20.39
N GLY A 52 61.93 -6.23 -19.24
CA GLY A 52 61.22 -6.95 -18.19
C GLY A 52 59.82 -7.36 -18.63
N SER A 53 59.05 -6.40 -19.17
CA SER A 53 57.65 -6.59 -19.58
C SER A 53 57.49 -7.29 -20.94
N ASN A 54 58.31 -6.98 -21.95
CA ASN A 54 58.09 -7.49 -23.31
C ASN A 54 58.80 -8.80 -23.62
N VAL A 55 59.90 -9.12 -22.92
CA VAL A 55 60.75 -10.28 -23.25
C VAL A 55 60.79 -11.28 -22.11
N LEU A 56 61.04 -10.83 -20.89
CA LEU A 56 61.23 -11.72 -19.74
C LEU A 56 59.90 -12.18 -19.15
N TYR A 57 58.91 -11.28 -19.05
CA TYR A 57 57.61 -11.59 -18.47
C TYR A 57 56.90 -12.77 -19.15
N PRO A 58 56.74 -12.80 -20.50
CA PRO A 58 56.00 -13.88 -21.16
C PRO A 58 56.65 -15.25 -21.00
N VAL A 59 57.98 -15.30 -20.83
CA VAL A 59 58.76 -16.54 -20.77
C VAL A 59 58.92 -17.05 -19.34
N LEU A 60 59.03 -16.15 -18.35
CA LEU A 60 59.42 -16.50 -16.98
C LEU A 60 58.29 -16.33 -15.95
N LYS A 61 57.10 -15.83 -16.34
CA LYS A 61 55.96 -15.64 -15.42
C LYS A 61 55.52 -16.92 -14.71
N ASP A 62 55.66 -18.08 -15.36
CA ASP A 62 55.23 -19.38 -14.81
C ASP A 62 56.35 -20.07 -14.01
N VAL A 63 57.51 -19.43 -13.83
CA VAL A 63 58.64 -19.97 -13.07
C VAL A 63 58.58 -19.51 -11.61
N PRO A 64 58.49 -20.45 -10.63
CA PRO A 64 58.48 -20.12 -9.21
C PRO A 64 59.72 -19.33 -8.80
N VAL A 65 59.57 -18.42 -7.82
CA VAL A 65 60.63 -17.52 -7.30
C VAL A 65 61.03 -16.40 -8.28
N ILE A 66 61.20 -16.68 -9.57
CA ILE A 66 61.63 -15.72 -10.59
C ILE A 66 60.51 -14.72 -10.94
N ASN A 67 59.24 -15.13 -10.90
CA ASN A 67 58.12 -14.22 -11.12
C ASN A 67 58.16 -12.98 -10.19
N LYS A 68 58.67 -13.11 -8.96
CA LYS A 68 58.73 -12.00 -7.98
C LYS A 68 59.65 -10.84 -8.36
N ILE A 69 60.58 -11.04 -9.31
CA ILE A 69 61.50 -10.01 -9.79
C ILE A 69 61.06 -9.40 -11.13
N LEU A 70 60.04 -9.95 -11.78
CA LEU A 70 59.45 -9.41 -12.99
C LEU A 70 58.64 -8.13 -12.66
N PRO A 71 58.53 -7.18 -13.61
CA PRO A 71 57.64 -6.04 -13.47
C PRO A 71 56.16 -6.47 -13.52
N GLU A 72 55.26 -5.59 -13.08
CA GLU A 72 53.81 -5.81 -13.22
C GLU A 72 53.41 -5.91 -14.70
N ALA A 73 52.50 -6.83 -15.04
CA ALA A 73 52.00 -7.00 -16.41
C ALA A 73 51.31 -5.74 -16.91
N SER A 74 51.50 -5.39 -18.18
CA SER A 74 50.77 -4.28 -18.80
C SER A 74 49.27 -4.57 -18.91
N GLU A 75 48.43 -3.52 -19.00
CA GLU A 75 46.97 -3.65 -19.16
C GLU A 75 46.59 -4.54 -20.37
N GLU A 76 47.36 -4.43 -21.46
CA GLU A 76 47.19 -5.21 -22.68
C GLU A 76 47.52 -6.70 -22.46
N GLN A 77 48.56 -6.99 -21.66
CA GLN A 77 48.94 -8.35 -21.29
C GLN A 77 47.91 -8.97 -20.33
N GLN A 78 47.43 -8.21 -19.35
CA GLN A 78 46.37 -8.65 -18.45
C GLN A 78 45.05 -8.96 -19.19
N ALA A 79 44.71 -8.17 -20.21
CA ALA A 79 43.56 -8.43 -21.09
C ALA A 79 43.75 -9.71 -21.93
N SER A 80 44.98 -10.03 -22.34
CA SER A 80 45.30 -11.23 -23.11
C SER A 80 45.34 -12.51 -22.27
N GLU A 81 45.68 -12.40 -20.98
CA GLU A 81 45.86 -13.54 -20.07
C GLU A 81 44.61 -13.90 -19.23
N GLY A 82 43.59 -13.03 -19.14
CA GLY A 82 42.48 -13.24 -18.21
C GLY A 82 41.13 -12.59 -18.55
N ASN A 83 40.41 -13.15 -19.53
CA ASN A 83 38.95 -13.33 -19.55
C ASN A 83 38.02 -12.19 -19.04
N TYR A 84 38.25 -10.94 -19.43
CA TYR A 84 37.28 -9.86 -19.21
C TYR A 84 36.24 -9.83 -20.34
N LYS A 85 34.95 -9.72 -19.98
CA LYS A 85 33.84 -9.66 -20.95
C LYS A 85 33.86 -8.37 -21.79
N TYR A 86 34.51 -7.31 -21.29
CA TYR A 86 34.58 -6.00 -21.92
C TYR A 86 36.01 -5.48 -21.84
N ASN A 87 36.63 -5.23 -22.99
CA ASN A 87 38.07 -4.94 -23.11
C ASN A 87 38.38 -3.47 -23.40
N THR A 88 37.36 -2.60 -23.35
CA THR A 88 37.52 -1.15 -23.52
C THR A 88 36.60 -0.39 -22.58
N LEU A 89 37.05 0.77 -22.09
CA LEU A 89 36.25 1.67 -21.27
C LEU A 89 34.92 2.04 -21.93
N LYS A 90 34.93 2.24 -23.25
CA LYS A 90 33.73 2.50 -24.05
C LYS A 90 32.71 1.35 -23.95
N SER A 91 33.14 0.10 -24.14
CA SER A 91 32.24 -1.06 -24.07
C SER A 91 31.67 -1.30 -22.67
N ALA A 92 32.41 -0.99 -21.62
CA ALA A 92 31.93 -1.05 -20.25
C ALA A 92 30.85 0.02 -19.98
N ASN A 93 31.09 1.26 -20.43
CA ASN A 93 30.14 2.36 -20.26
C ASN A 93 28.84 2.15 -21.06
N GLU A 94 28.92 1.62 -22.28
CA GLU A 94 27.73 1.26 -23.07
C GLU A 94 26.89 0.19 -22.37
N ARG A 95 27.54 -0.78 -21.72
CA ARG A 95 26.83 -1.81 -20.93
C ARG A 95 26.18 -1.22 -19.67
N ILE A 96 26.84 -0.30 -18.98
CA ILE A 96 26.27 0.41 -17.82
C ILE A 96 25.00 1.16 -18.25
N ALA A 97 25.08 1.94 -19.33
CA ALA A 97 23.93 2.70 -19.84
C ALA A 97 22.76 1.81 -20.31
N GLU A 98 23.03 0.59 -20.78
CA GLU A 98 21.99 -0.40 -21.10
C GLU A 98 21.36 -0.99 -19.83
N LEU A 99 22.17 -1.29 -18.81
CA LEU A 99 21.67 -1.82 -17.53
C LEU A 99 20.81 -0.78 -16.79
N GLU A 100 21.23 0.49 -16.78
CA GLU A 100 20.46 1.59 -16.19
C GLU A 100 19.09 1.74 -16.87
N ARG A 101 19.04 1.71 -18.21
CA ARG A 101 17.78 1.77 -18.97
C ARG A 101 16.86 0.59 -18.68
N ARG A 102 17.39 -0.62 -18.54
CA ARG A 102 16.60 -1.80 -18.17
C ARG A 102 16.05 -1.67 -16.75
N LEU A 103 16.88 -1.22 -15.81
CA LEU A 103 16.48 -1.05 -14.42
C LEU A 103 15.40 0.03 -14.26
N GLU A 104 15.49 1.12 -15.02
CA GLU A 104 14.46 2.15 -15.06
C GLU A 104 13.14 1.65 -15.67
N SER A 105 13.20 0.86 -16.75
CA SER A 105 12.02 0.21 -17.34
C SER A 105 11.37 -0.82 -16.41
N GLU A 106 12.16 -1.65 -15.73
CA GLU A 106 11.67 -2.64 -14.76
C GLU A 106 11.11 -1.96 -13.50
N SER A 107 11.76 -0.90 -13.02
CA SER A 107 11.26 -0.09 -11.91
C SER A 107 9.93 0.57 -12.27
N GLY A 108 9.80 1.16 -13.46
CA GLY A 108 8.55 1.75 -13.93
C GLY A 108 7.42 0.73 -14.04
N THR A 109 7.72 -0.47 -14.53
CA THR A 109 6.75 -1.59 -14.61
C THR A 109 6.35 -2.09 -13.23
N THR A 110 7.31 -2.16 -12.29
CA THR A 110 7.06 -2.60 -10.91
C THR A 110 6.15 -1.61 -10.18
N THR A 111 6.38 -0.31 -10.33
CA THR A 111 5.51 0.73 -9.76
C THR A 111 4.11 0.67 -10.36
N ALA A 112 3.97 0.58 -11.69
CA ALA A 112 2.66 0.49 -12.34
C ALA A 112 1.88 -0.78 -11.91
N ASN A 113 2.56 -1.91 -11.75
CA ASN A 113 1.95 -3.14 -11.23
C ASN A 113 1.54 -2.99 -9.76
N SER A 114 2.36 -2.34 -8.94
CA SER A 114 2.04 -2.07 -7.53
C SER A 114 0.81 -1.17 -7.40
N ASP A 115 0.71 -0.12 -8.20
CA ASP A 115 -0.43 0.79 -8.21
C ASP A 115 -1.70 0.06 -8.67
N TYR A 116 -1.60 -0.77 -9.70
CA TYR A 116 -2.72 -1.59 -10.17
C TYR A 116 -3.17 -2.63 -9.14
N ILE A 117 -2.23 -3.26 -8.42
CA ILE A 117 -2.56 -4.18 -7.32
C ILE A 117 -3.26 -3.42 -6.19
N ALA A 118 -2.78 -2.23 -5.81
CA ALA A 118 -3.41 -1.42 -4.78
C ALA A 118 -4.84 -1.00 -5.19
N GLU A 119 -5.05 -0.65 -6.46
CA GLU A 119 -6.37 -0.35 -7.01
C GLU A 119 -7.29 -1.58 -6.97
N LEU A 120 -6.80 -2.75 -7.39
CA LEU A 120 -7.54 -4.01 -7.34
C LEU A 120 -7.91 -4.39 -5.89
N GLU A 121 -6.99 -4.25 -4.94
CA GLU A 121 -7.27 -4.52 -3.53
C GLU A 121 -8.32 -3.56 -2.97
N ALA A 122 -8.27 -2.28 -3.35
CA ALA A 122 -9.27 -1.29 -2.98
C ALA A 122 -10.65 -1.62 -3.56
N GLU A 123 -10.72 -2.02 -4.84
CA GLU A 123 -11.97 -2.40 -5.48
C GLU A 123 -12.52 -3.71 -4.90
N VAL A 124 -11.67 -4.71 -4.62
CA VAL A 124 -12.08 -5.94 -3.92
C VAL A 124 -12.69 -5.62 -2.55
N LYS A 125 -12.04 -4.75 -1.77
CA LYS A 125 -12.54 -4.33 -0.45
C LYS A 125 -13.88 -3.61 -0.54
N LYS A 126 -14.07 -2.77 -1.56
CA LYS A 126 -15.31 -2.07 -1.84
C LYS A 126 -16.42 -3.05 -2.26
N LEU A 127 -16.13 -3.99 -3.15
CA LEU A 127 -17.08 -5.03 -3.58
C LEU A 127 -17.49 -5.94 -2.40
N GLN A 128 -16.55 -6.29 -1.52
CA GLN A 128 -16.86 -7.03 -0.30
C GLN A 128 -17.84 -6.26 0.59
N ARG A 129 -17.65 -4.96 0.77
CA ARG A 129 -18.59 -4.11 1.53
C ARG A 129 -19.98 -4.11 0.90
N TYR A 130 -20.09 -3.94 -0.42
CA TYR A 130 -21.39 -3.99 -1.10
C TYR A 130 -22.10 -5.32 -0.90
N ARG A 131 -21.36 -6.44 -1.00
CA ARG A 131 -21.92 -7.77 -0.75
C ARG A 131 -22.42 -7.89 0.69
N ASP A 132 -21.61 -7.49 1.67
CA ASP A 132 -21.97 -7.60 3.08
C ASP A 132 -23.16 -6.69 3.43
N ASP A 133 -23.22 -5.48 2.85
CA ASP A 133 -24.34 -4.54 2.99
C ASP A 133 -25.62 -5.09 2.34
N TYR A 134 -25.50 -5.71 1.17
CA TYR A 134 -26.61 -6.37 0.48
C TYR A 134 -27.15 -7.54 1.31
N ASP A 135 -26.28 -8.44 1.79
CA ASP A 135 -26.68 -9.55 2.67
C ASP A 135 -27.36 -9.06 3.96
N ALA A 136 -26.85 -7.97 4.53
CA ALA A 136 -27.45 -7.36 5.71
C ALA A 136 -28.82 -6.72 5.40
N PHE A 137 -28.98 -6.12 4.22
CA PHE A 137 -30.24 -5.57 3.75
C PHE A 137 -31.29 -6.67 3.56
N GLU A 138 -30.97 -7.73 2.81
CA GLU A 138 -31.86 -8.88 2.59
C GLU A 138 -32.33 -9.49 3.90
N LYS A 139 -31.43 -9.66 4.88
CA LYS A 139 -31.78 -10.14 6.23
C LYS A 139 -32.73 -9.19 6.98
N ARG A 140 -32.58 -7.88 6.80
CA ARG A 140 -33.49 -6.89 7.42
C ARG A 140 -34.85 -6.91 6.77
N VAL A 141 -34.91 -7.00 5.44
CA VAL A 141 -36.17 -7.12 4.68
C VAL A 141 -36.91 -8.39 5.10
N ALA A 142 -36.25 -9.55 5.03
CA ALA A 142 -36.85 -10.82 5.43
C ALA A 142 -37.39 -10.79 6.88
N ARG A 143 -36.63 -10.21 7.82
CA ARG A 143 -37.08 -10.05 9.21
C ARG A 143 -38.26 -9.08 9.33
N PHE A 144 -38.28 -8.01 8.54
CA PHE A 144 -39.38 -7.07 8.54
C PHE A 144 -40.66 -7.73 8.02
N ASP A 145 -40.58 -8.42 6.88
CA ASP A 145 -41.70 -9.14 6.27
C ASP A 145 -42.24 -10.22 7.22
N GLU A 146 -41.34 -10.98 7.86
CA GLU A 146 -41.70 -11.94 8.90
C GLU A 146 -42.44 -11.26 10.06
N LYS A 147 -41.93 -10.12 10.55
CA LYS A 147 -42.57 -9.38 11.64
C LYS A 147 -43.92 -8.80 11.24
N VAL A 148 -44.13 -8.39 10.00
CA VAL A 148 -45.43 -7.89 9.54
C VAL A 148 -46.49 -8.96 9.72
N VAL A 149 -46.17 -10.24 9.46
CA VAL A 149 -47.11 -11.36 9.55
C VAL A 149 -47.17 -11.99 10.96
N PHE A 150 -46.02 -12.17 11.62
CA PHE A 150 -45.89 -12.99 12.83
C PHE A 150 -45.66 -12.17 14.12
N ASN A 151 -46.32 -11.02 14.26
CA ASN A 151 -46.28 -10.24 15.50
C ASN A 151 -47.56 -10.42 16.33
N ASP A 152 -47.48 -10.14 17.64
CA ASP A 152 -48.58 -10.31 18.60
C ASP A 152 -49.84 -9.47 18.30
N LYS A 153 -49.71 -8.46 17.43
CA LYS A 153 -50.81 -7.56 17.03
C LYS A 153 -51.27 -7.80 15.59
N ALA A 154 -50.71 -8.79 14.90
CA ALA A 154 -51.08 -9.14 13.55
C ALA A 154 -52.46 -9.83 13.54
N PRO A 155 -53.27 -9.62 12.48
CA PRO A 155 -54.41 -10.49 12.18
C PRO A 155 -54.02 -11.98 12.12
N ASP A 156 -55.01 -12.87 12.22
CA ASP A 156 -54.77 -14.32 12.10
C ASP A 156 -54.06 -14.66 10.78
N ILE A 157 -53.21 -15.67 10.80
CA ILE A 157 -52.44 -16.11 9.62
C ILE A 157 -53.37 -16.45 8.45
N SER A 158 -54.58 -16.97 8.71
CA SER A 158 -55.57 -17.23 7.66
C SER A 158 -56.03 -15.96 6.95
N GLU A 159 -56.16 -14.84 7.66
CA GLU A 159 -56.57 -13.54 7.08
C GLU A 159 -55.49 -12.99 6.16
N TYR A 160 -54.22 -13.09 6.56
CA TYR A 160 -53.10 -12.71 5.68
C TYR A 160 -53.08 -13.51 4.38
N ARG A 161 -53.35 -14.81 4.46
CA ARG A 161 -53.43 -15.67 3.28
C ARG A 161 -54.55 -15.22 2.35
N SER A 162 -55.77 -15.08 2.86
CA SER A 162 -56.92 -14.64 2.07
C SER A 162 -56.68 -13.27 1.43
N TYR A 163 -56.08 -12.33 2.18
CA TYR A 163 -55.72 -11.01 1.66
C TYR A 163 -54.85 -11.11 0.40
N TYR A 164 -53.75 -11.85 0.43
CA TYR A 164 -52.85 -11.94 -0.74
C TYR A 164 -53.42 -12.78 -1.89
N GLU A 165 -54.24 -13.79 -1.60
CA GLU A 165 -54.87 -14.62 -2.63
C GLU A 165 -56.01 -13.87 -3.36
N GLU A 166 -56.71 -12.96 -2.67
CA GLU A 166 -57.94 -12.33 -3.19
C GLU A 166 -57.80 -10.85 -3.53
N ILE A 167 -56.83 -10.12 -2.97
CA ILE A 167 -56.75 -8.67 -3.18
C ILE A 167 -56.35 -8.31 -4.61
N ALA A 168 -57.20 -7.51 -5.26
CA ALA A 168 -56.87 -6.88 -6.53
C ALA A 168 -55.81 -5.76 -6.32
N PRO A 169 -54.78 -5.65 -7.18
CA PRO A 169 -53.74 -4.63 -7.05
C PRO A 169 -54.28 -3.20 -6.92
N GLU A 170 -55.32 -2.87 -7.69
CA GLU A 170 -56.00 -1.56 -7.65
C GLU A 170 -56.64 -1.27 -6.28
N ASN A 171 -57.19 -2.30 -5.63
CA ASN A 171 -57.75 -2.16 -4.29
C ASN A 171 -56.64 -2.04 -3.23
N ALA A 172 -55.53 -2.78 -3.39
CA ALA A 172 -54.36 -2.66 -2.51
C ALA A 172 -53.76 -1.24 -2.56
N GLU A 173 -53.63 -0.66 -3.76
CA GLU A 173 -53.17 0.71 -3.94
C GLU A 173 -54.12 1.72 -3.28
N LYS A 174 -55.44 1.56 -3.47
CA LYS A 174 -56.43 2.43 -2.84
C LYS A 174 -56.35 2.39 -1.31
N ILE A 175 -56.27 1.18 -0.73
CA ILE A 175 -56.11 1.02 0.72
C ILE A 175 -54.81 1.69 1.19
N TYR A 176 -53.72 1.54 0.45
CA TYR A 176 -52.45 2.20 0.77
C TYR A 176 -52.57 3.73 0.80
N GLN A 177 -53.23 4.34 -0.18
CA GLN A 177 -53.50 5.78 -0.18
C GLN A 177 -54.33 6.20 1.03
N GLN A 178 -55.37 5.43 1.39
CA GLN A 178 -56.19 5.70 2.58
C GLN A 178 -55.36 5.64 3.87
N VAL A 179 -54.42 4.69 3.99
CA VAL A 179 -53.51 4.60 5.14
C VAL A 179 -52.58 5.82 5.20
N LEU A 180 -52.05 6.28 4.06
CA LEU A 180 -51.24 7.50 4.01
C LEU A 180 -52.04 8.72 4.46
N ASP A 181 -53.28 8.86 3.99
CA ASP A 181 -54.18 9.94 4.40
C ASP A 181 -54.47 9.89 5.91
N GLU A 182 -54.72 8.71 6.49
CA GLU A 182 -54.95 8.55 7.94
C GLU A 182 -53.68 8.88 8.76
N LEU A 183 -52.51 8.46 8.29
CA LEU A 183 -51.23 8.80 8.93
C LEU A 183 -50.99 10.31 8.90
N GLN A 184 -51.22 10.96 7.76
CA GLN A 184 -51.08 12.41 7.65
C GLN A 184 -52.10 13.15 8.52
N TYR A 185 -53.35 12.67 8.58
CA TYR A 185 -54.37 13.19 9.48
C TYR A 185 -53.93 13.08 10.94
N SER A 186 -53.40 11.93 11.36
CA SER A 186 -52.90 11.71 12.72
C SER A 186 -51.74 12.64 13.08
N GLU A 187 -50.78 12.84 12.17
CA GLU A 187 -49.66 13.78 12.38
C GLU A 187 -50.13 15.25 12.43
N ASN A 188 -51.13 15.62 11.62
CA ASN A 188 -51.76 16.93 11.70
C ASN A 188 -52.43 17.15 13.07
N ALA A 189 -53.16 16.15 13.57
CA ALA A 189 -53.78 16.20 14.89
C ALA A 189 -52.74 16.36 16.01
N LYS A 190 -51.60 15.64 15.96
CA LYS A 190 -50.47 15.81 16.90
C LYS A 190 -49.85 17.20 16.83
N THR A 191 -49.69 17.74 15.63
CA THR A 191 -49.16 19.08 15.41
C THR A 191 -50.08 20.13 16.03
N LEU A 192 -51.38 20.03 15.74
CA LEU A 192 -52.39 20.90 16.34
C LEU A 192 -52.45 20.73 17.86
N ALA A 193 -52.37 19.51 18.39
CA ALA A 193 -52.27 19.25 19.82
C ALA A 193 -51.11 20.02 20.47
N THR A 194 -49.94 20.03 19.82
CA THR A 194 -48.78 20.80 20.28
C THR A 194 -49.05 22.31 20.27
N VAL A 195 -49.67 22.82 19.20
CA VAL A 195 -50.05 24.23 19.08
C VAL A 195 -51.02 24.66 20.19
N TYR A 196 -52.10 23.92 20.39
CA TYR A 196 -53.10 24.22 21.40
C TYR A 196 -52.58 24.02 22.83
N SER A 197 -51.68 23.05 23.04
CA SER A 197 -51.01 22.84 24.35
C SER A 197 -50.13 24.02 24.76
N GLY A 198 -49.64 24.80 23.79
CA GLY A 198 -48.84 26.00 24.05
C GLY A 198 -49.67 27.26 24.30
N MET A 199 -51.00 27.20 24.19
CA MET A 199 -51.90 28.32 24.41
C MET A 199 -52.44 28.33 25.85
N GLU A 200 -52.88 29.51 26.30
CA GLU A 200 -53.70 29.62 27.50
C GLU A 200 -55.00 28.81 27.34
N PRO A 201 -55.42 28.01 28.35
CA PRO A 201 -56.54 27.08 28.22
C PRO A 201 -57.85 27.71 27.72
N ALA A 202 -58.20 28.90 28.22
CA ALA A 202 -59.40 29.62 27.78
C ALA A 202 -59.37 30.05 26.31
N ASN A 203 -58.19 30.43 25.81
CA ASN A 203 -58.00 30.80 24.41
C ASN A 203 -58.06 29.57 23.51
N ALA A 204 -57.42 28.46 23.92
CA ALA A 204 -57.52 27.19 23.20
C ALA A 204 -58.97 26.70 23.12
N ALA A 205 -59.69 26.73 24.25
CA ALA A 205 -61.11 26.35 24.32
C ALA A 205 -61.96 27.16 23.34
N THR A 206 -61.84 28.49 23.35
CA THR A 206 -62.56 29.37 22.42
C THR A 206 -62.27 29.01 20.96
N ARG A 207 -60.99 28.82 20.61
CA ARG A 207 -60.58 28.49 19.24
C ARG A 207 -61.04 27.11 18.77
N LEU A 208 -61.11 26.13 19.67
CA LEU A 208 -61.63 24.80 19.35
C LEU A 208 -63.14 24.83 19.10
N THR A 209 -63.90 25.63 19.85
CA THR A 209 -65.34 25.83 19.62
C THR A 209 -65.64 26.54 18.29
N GLU A 210 -64.75 27.42 17.84
CA GLU A 210 -64.84 28.10 16.53
C GLU A 210 -64.48 27.20 15.35
N MET A 211 -63.84 26.04 15.59
CA MET A 211 -63.48 25.09 14.54
C MET A 211 -64.75 24.46 13.94
N PRO A 212 -64.91 24.40 12.60
CA PRO A 212 -66.14 23.90 11.98
C PRO A 212 -66.39 22.42 12.29
N GLN A 213 -67.23 22.12 13.30
CA GLN A 213 -67.89 20.84 13.66
C GLN A 213 -67.12 19.51 13.44
N ASP A 214 -65.79 19.53 13.29
CA ASP A 214 -64.95 18.35 13.21
C ASP A 214 -64.61 17.90 14.63
N LEU A 215 -65.63 17.34 15.29
CA LEU A 215 -65.51 16.81 16.65
C LEU A 215 -64.48 15.68 16.71
N ASP A 216 -64.25 14.96 15.60
CA ASP A 216 -63.18 13.97 15.46
C ASP A 216 -61.81 14.62 15.62
N LEU A 217 -61.53 15.66 14.85
CA LEU A 217 -60.26 16.37 14.92
C LEU A 217 -60.03 17.00 16.30
N ILE A 218 -61.06 17.60 16.89
CA ILE A 218 -60.97 18.19 18.24
C ILE A 218 -60.66 17.12 19.28
N CYS A 219 -61.32 15.96 19.21
CA CYS A 219 -61.03 14.84 20.11
C CYS A 219 -59.58 14.34 19.93
N ASP A 220 -59.11 14.20 18.70
CA ASP A 220 -57.76 13.72 18.42
C ASP A 220 -56.68 14.73 18.83
N ILE A 221 -56.94 16.03 18.68
CA ILE A 221 -56.09 17.11 19.24
C ILE A 221 -55.97 16.94 20.76
N LEU A 222 -57.10 16.79 21.46
CA LEU A 222 -57.10 16.65 22.93
C LEU A 222 -56.43 15.35 23.41
N ARG A 223 -56.53 14.25 22.65
CA ARG A 223 -55.88 12.97 22.98
C ARG A 223 -54.36 12.98 22.77
N ASN A 224 -53.86 13.81 21.86
CA ASN A 224 -52.43 13.89 21.54
C ASN A 224 -51.67 14.93 22.40
N MET A 225 -52.33 15.57 23.36
CA MET A 225 -51.69 16.45 24.36
C MET A 225 -51.65 15.80 25.76
N LYS A 226 -51.04 16.48 26.74
CA LYS A 226 -51.01 15.99 28.13
C LYS A 226 -52.43 16.03 28.73
N GLU A 227 -52.79 14.99 29.48
CA GLU A 227 -54.10 14.86 30.14
C GLU A 227 -54.48 16.12 30.95
N SER A 228 -53.53 16.70 31.68
CA SER A 228 -53.77 17.91 32.48
C SER A 228 -54.10 19.14 31.63
N GLN A 229 -53.50 19.27 30.43
CA GLN A 229 -53.76 20.38 29.52
C GLN A 229 -55.12 20.19 28.83
N ALA A 230 -55.42 18.96 28.39
CA ALA A 230 -56.73 18.63 27.83
C ALA A 230 -57.86 18.91 28.85
N ALA A 231 -57.67 18.52 30.11
CA ALA A 231 -58.63 18.78 31.19
C ALA A 231 -58.85 20.28 31.40
N GLN A 232 -57.79 21.08 31.47
CA GLN A 232 -57.91 22.54 31.62
C GLN A 232 -58.63 23.19 30.43
N ILE A 233 -58.40 22.71 29.21
CA ILE A 233 -59.12 23.20 28.02
C ILE A 233 -60.59 22.82 28.11
N LEU A 234 -60.92 21.57 28.46
CA LEU A 234 -62.30 21.09 28.63
C LEU A 234 -63.07 21.89 29.70
N GLU A 235 -62.41 22.26 30.81
CA GLU A 235 -62.98 23.10 31.88
C GLU A 235 -63.38 24.51 31.39
N ASN A 236 -62.74 25.00 30.33
CA ASN A 236 -63.01 26.31 29.75
C ASN A 236 -64.00 26.27 28.57
N LEU A 237 -64.47 25.09 28.16
CA LEU A 237 -65.52 24.93 27.15
C LEU A 237 -66.91 25.12 27.77
N ASP A 238 -67.90 25.41 26.92
CA ASP A 238 -69.29 25.38 27.37
C ASP A 238 -69.71 23.94 27.73
N ALA A 239 -70.61 23.82 28.71
CA ALA A 239 -71.00 22.53 29.26
C ALA A 239 -71.59 21.57 28.21
N THR A 240 -72.25 22.10 27.16
CA THR A 240 -72.87 21.27 26.13
C THR A 240 -71.82 20.70 25.19
N PHE A 241 -70.86 21.51 24.76
CA PHE A 241 -69.78 21.10 23.88
C PHE A 241 -68.77 20.19 24.60
N ALA A 242 -68.43 20.50 25.85
CA ALA A 242 -67.61 19.64 26.70
C ALA A 242 -68.24 18.25 26.87
N ALA A 243 -69.56 18.17 27.05
CA ALA A 243 -70.28 16.91 27.13
C ALA A 243 -70.25 16.13 25.81
N GLN A 244 -70.36 16.80 24.66
CA GLN A 244 -70.25 16.17 23.34
C GLN A 244 -68.86 15.57 23.13
N ILE A 245 -67.80 16.34 23.40
CA ILE A 245 -66.42 15.87 23.29
C ILE A 245 -66.17 14.71 24.25
N THR A 246 -66.60 14.82 25.52
CA THR A 246 -66.40 13.76 26.51
C THR A 246 -67.11 12.46 26.11
N LYS A 247 -68.36 12.57 25.63
CA LYS A 247 -69.12 11.42 25.12
C LYS A 247 -68.38 10.77 23.96
N LYS A 248 -67.87 11.58 23.02
CA LYS A 248 -67.17 11.09 21.84
C LYS A 248 -65.83 10.44 22.21
N LEU A 249 -65.05 11.06 23.10
CA LEU A 249 -63.82 10.49 23.64
C LEU A 249 -64.05 9.13 24.32
N ALA A 250 -65.17 8.95 25.00
CA ALA A 250 -65.53 7.68 25.65
C ALA A 250 -65.90 6.55 24.66
N THR A 251 -66.32 6.88 23.44
CA THR A 251 -66.71 5.90 22.40
C THR A 251 -65.62 5.66 21.35
N ILE A 252 -64.56 6.48 21.33
CA ILE A 252 -63.44 6.26 20.40
C ILE A 252 -62.67 4.99 20.83
N GLY A 253 -62.80 3.93 20.03
CA GLY A 253 -62.17 2.63 20.25
C GLY A 253 -63.16 1.47 20.46
N THR A 254 -64.47 1.74 20.56
CA THR A 254 -65.51 0.69 20.59
C THR A 254 -66.09 0.35 19.22
N ASP A 255 -65.77 1.14 18.19
CA ASP A 255 -66.26 0.98 16.80
C ASP A 255 -65.18 0.43 15.83
N ARG A 256 -64.08 -0.12 16.34
CA ARG A 256 -63.06 -0.82 15.53
C ARG A 256 -63.13 -2.32 15.76
#